data_AF-A0A6G8AI30-F1
#
_entry.id   AF-A0A6G8AI30-F1
#
_cell.length_a   1.000
_cell.length_b   1.000
_cell.length_c   1.000
_cell.angle_alpha   90.00
_cell.angle_beta   90.00
_cell.angle_gamma   90.00
#
_symmetry.space_group_name_H-M   'P 1'
#
loop_
_entity.id
_entity.type
_entity.pdbx_description
1 polymer ?
#
loop_
_entity_poly.entity_id
_entity_poly.type
_entity_poly.pdbx_seq_one_letter_code
_entity_poly.pdbx_strand_id
1 'polypeptide(L)'
;MATLQDSGRIALAKAIAAQPLYMAYGRGLPAWDATPEPEPTTATTLVDEIGRRLVTAVQYVVPHAGGEIELPDGSRYTASAQPSKWLHARWTFDYADAAGETVREIGVFIGGAMQAGLPAGQRYFDAAQVAQPGDFYTMERVVAFVRSASTRQVQEFVLPF
;
A
#
# COMPACT_ATOMS: atom_id res chain seq x y z
N MET A 1 -2.79 27.83 18.49
CA MET A 1 -2.78 26.92 17.33
C MET A 1 -3.51 25.65 17.73
N ALA A 2 -4.40 25.10 16.89
CA ALA A 2 -5.10 23.87 17.21
C ALA A 2 -4.16 22.66 17.05
N THR A 3 -4.17 21.74 18.01
CA THR A 3 -3.39 20.49 17.96
C THR A 3 -4.31 19.34 17.58
N LEU A 4 -3.87 18.45 16.70
CA LEU A 4 -4.64 17.27 16.32
C LEU A 4 -4.77 16.32 17.52
N GLN A 5 -6.01 15.94 17.84
CA GLN A 5 -6.31 15.11 19.00
C GLN A 5 -6.28 13.62 18.63
N ASP A 6 -5.75 12.78 19.51
CA ASP A 6 -5.64 11.33 19.28
C ASP A 6 -7.00 10.66 19.02
N SER A 7 -8.07 11.13 19.66
CA SER A 7 -9.43 10.64 19.37
C SER A 7 -9.87 10.89 17.93
N GLY A 8 -9.49 12.03 17.34
CA GLY A 8 -9.73 12.34 15.94
C GLY A 8 -8.91 11.46 15.00
N ARG A 9 -7.64 11.23 15.34
CA ARG A 9 -6.73 10.33 14.61
C ARG A 9 -7.24 8.88 14.60
N ILE A 10 -7.72 8.39 15.75
CA ILE A 10 -8.36 7.07 15.87
C ILE A 10 -9.64 7.01 15.03
N ALA A 11 -10.43 8.08 14.98
CA ALA A 11 -11.63 8.13 14.13
C ALA A 11 -11.28 8.04 12.64
N LEU A 12 -10.21 8.71 12.20
CA LEU A 12 -9.69 8.59 10.83
C LEU A 12 -9.22 7.16 10.55
N ALA A 13 -8.42 6.57 11.43
CA ALA A 13 -7.98 5.18 11.28
C ALA A 13 -9.17 4.21 11.15
N LYS A 14 -10.24 4.38 11.94
CA LYS A 14 -11.47 3.59 11.81
C LYS A 14 -12.13 3.76 10.45
N ALA A 15 -12.21 4.99 9.95
CA ALA A 15 -12.79 5.28 8.64
C ALA A 15 -11.98 4.62 7.52
N ILE A 16 -10.64 4.69 7.58
CA ILE A 16 -9.76 4.08 6.58
C ILE A 16 -9.80 2.55 6.64
N ALA A 17 -9.81 1.96 7.84
CA ALA A 17 -9.91 0.51 8.02
C ALA A 17 -11.22 -0.09 7.47
N ALA A 18 -12.27 0.73 7.30
CA ALA A 18 -13.55 0.32 6.72
C ALA A 18 -13.60 0.45 5.19
N GLN A 19 -12.56 1.01 4.56
CA GLN A 19 -12.47 1.16 3.10
C GLN A 19 -11.62 0.03 2.49
N PRO A 20 -11.84 -0.31 1.21
CA PRO A 20 -10.90 -1.16 0.50
C PRO A 20 -9.56 -0.43 0.41
N LEU A 21 -8.47 -1.15 0.73
CA LEU A 21 -7.11 -0.65 0.56
C LEU A 21 -6.44 -1.42 -0.56
N TYR A 22 -5.76 -0.71 -1.45
CA TYR A 22 -5.03 -1.31 -2.55
C TYR A 22 -3.56 -0.94 -2.46
N MET A 23 -2.69 -1.87 -2.85
CA MET A 23 -1.30 -1.57 -3.14
C MET A 23 -1.06 -1.80 -4.62
N ALA A 24 -0.53 -0.79 -5.29
CA ALA A 24 -0.20 -0.82 -6.71
C ALA A 24 1.30 -0.94 -6.94
N TYR A 25 1.66 -1.56 -8.06
CA TYR A 25 3.00 -1.50 -8.63
C TYR A 25 3.02 -0.52 -9.80
N GLY A 26 4.10 0.25 -9.91
CA GLY A 26 4.38 1.15 -11.03
C GLY A 26 5.71 0.79 -11.71
N ARG A 27 5.76 0.87 -13.04
CA ARG A 27 7.01 0.68 -13.79
C ARG A 27 7.99 1.82 -13.55
N GLY A 28 7.47 3.00 -13.18
CA GLY A 28 8.28 4.20 -13.02
C GLY A 28 8.97 4.62 -14.30
N LEU A 29 10.03 5.42 -14.16
CA LEU A 29 10.91 5.77 -15.28
C LEU A 29 12.22 4.98 -15.20
N PRO A 30 12.68 4.33 -16.29
CA PRO A 30 13.97 3.65 -16.32
C PRO A 30 15.17 4.54 -15.98
N ALA A 31 15.04 5.86 -16.19
CA ALA A 31 16.08 6.83 -15.83
C ALA A 31 16.41 6.84 -14.32
N TRP A 32 15.47 6.45 -13.46
CA TRP A 32 15.67 6.42 -12.02
C TRP A 32 16.67 5.36 -11.55
N ASP A 33 16.91 4.32 -12.37
CA ASP A 33 17.90 3.29 -12.06
C ASP A 33 19.33 3.84 -12.02
N ALA A 34 19.60 4.84 -12.87
CA ALA A 34 20.90 5.50 -12.95
C ALA A 34 20.96 6.74 -12.04
N THR A 35 19.84 7.42 -11.86
CA THR A 35 19.74 8.64 -11.06
C THR A 35 18.47 8.61 -10.23
N PRO A 36 18.55 8.09 -8.98
CA PRO A 36 17.40 8.05 -8.09
C PRO A 36 16.77 9.43 -7.93
N GLU A 37 15.44 9.46 -8.00
CA GLU A 37 14.67 10.70 -7.89
C GLU A 37 13.78 10.62 -6.65
N PRO A 38 13.75 11.63 -5.77
CA PRO A 38 12.97 11.59 -4.55
C PRO A 38 11.46 11.57 -4.82
N GLU A 39 10.70 10.95 -3.92
CA GLU A 39 9.25 10.88 -4.01
C GLU A 39 8.61 12.28 -3.94
N PRO A 40 7.68 12.62 -4.85
CA PRO A 40 6.94 13.86 -4.77
C PRO A 40 5.87 13.81 -3.66
N THR A 41 5.61 14.95 -3.02
CA THR A 41 4.53 15.09 -2.02
C THR A 41 3.17 15.42 -2.63
N THR A 42 3.08 15.57 -3.95
CA THR A 42 1.88 16.00 -4.70
C THR A 42 1.42 15.00 -5.74
N ALA A 43 2.03 13.80 -5.79
CA ALA A 43 1.55 12.75 -6.67
C ALA A 43 0.11 12.36 -6.33
N THR A 44 -0.68 12.08 -7.36
CA THR A 44 -2.05 11.56 -7.23
C THR A 44 -2.16 10.12 -7.73
N THR A 45 -1.07 9.56 -8.27
CA THR A 45 -0.98 8.19 -8.80
C THR A 45 0.49 7.81 -9.00
N LEU A 46 0.74 6.55 -9.38
CA LEU A 46 2.06 6.04 -9.81
C LEU A 46 2.37 6.40 -11.27
N VAL A 47 3.66 6.48 -11.60
CA VAL A 47 4.11 6.59 -12.98
C VAL A 47 4.04 5.22 -13.63
N ASP A 48 3.21 5.13 -14.68
CA ASP A 48 2.96 3.90 -15.44
C ASP A 48 2.57 2.73 -14.53
N GLU A 49 1.38 2.86 -13.91
CA GLU A 49 0.82 1.82 -13.06
C GLU A 49 0.65 0.51 -13.84
N ILE A 50 1.15 -0.59 -13.27
CA ILE A 50 1.03 -1.94 -13.78
C ILE A 50 -0.36 -2.49 -13.39
N GLY A 51 -0.65 -2.43 -12.09
CA GLY A 51 -1.88 -2.93 -11.50
C GLY A 51 -1.77 -2.95 -9.99
N ARG A 52 -2.89 -3.27 -9.34
CA ARG A 52 -3.07 -3.13 -7.90
C ARG A 52 -3.77 -4.31 -7.27
N ARG A 53 -3.37 -4.62 -6.03
CA ARG A 53 -3.95 -5.71 -5.25
C ARG A 53 -4.73 -5.19 -4.07
N LEU A 54 -5.91 -5.77 -3.84
CA LEU A 54 -6.69 -5.56 -2.63
C LEU A 54 -5.93 -6.11 -1.40
N VAL A 55 -6.01 -5.38 -0.30
CA VAL A 55 -5.38 -5.74 0.98
C VAL A 55 -5.77 -7.13 1.45
N THR A 56 -4.78 -7.87 1.95
CA THR A 56 -4.96 -9.25 2.45
C THR A 56 -5.38 -9.24 3.92
N ALA A 57 -4.80 -8.34 4.72
CA ALA A 57 -5.17 -8.18 6.12
C ALA A 57 -4.91 -6.73 6.58
N VAL A 58 -5.80 -6.23 7.44
CA VAL A 58 -5.66 -4.95 8.15
C VAL A 58 -5.88 -5.19 9.63
N GLN A 59 -5.03 -4.62 10.48
CA GLN A 59 -5.19 -4.67 11.93
C GLN A 59 -4.73 -3.37 12.58
N TYR A 60 -5.35 -3.01 13.71
CA TYR A 60 -4.86 -1.92 14.54
C TYR A 60 -3.57 -2.33 15.24
N VAL A 61 -2.63 -1.40 15.34
CA VAL A 61 -1.36 -1.63 16.03
C VAL A 61 -0.96 -0.46 16.92
N VAL A 62 -0.05 -0.68 17.85
CA VAL A 62 0.56 0.38 18.67
C VAL A 62 2.08 0.22 18.70
N PRO A 63 2.84 1.33 18.78
CA PRO A 63 4.28 1.26 18.95
C PRO A 63 4.66 0.43 20.19
N HIS A 64 5.61 -0.49 20.03
CA HIS A 64 6.07 -1.36 21.09
C HIS A 64 7.51 -1.80 20.81
N ALA A 65 8.45 -1.52 21.72
CA ALA A 65 9.87 -1.78 21.50
C ALA A 65 10.21 -3.26 21.23
N GLY A 66 9.45 -4.20 21.80
CA GLY A 66 9.57 -5.64 21.53
C GLY A 66 8.50 -6.17 20.55
N GLY A 67 7.90 -5.30 19.74
CA GLY A 67 6.85 -5.67 18.79
C GLY A 67 7.36 -6.60 17.68
N GLU A 68 6.48 -7.47 17.19
CA GLU A 68 6.76 -8.43 16.12
C GLU A 68 6.75 -7.80 14.72
N ILE A 69 6.05 -6.67 14.56
CA ILE A 69 5.99 -5.92 13.30
C ILE A 69 7.12 -4.90 13.34
N GLU A 70 8.19 -5.17 12.60
CA GLU A 70 9.36 -4.30 12.48
C GLU A 70 9.36 -3.62 11.10
N LEU A 71 9.52 -2.30 11.09
CA LEU A 71 9.70 -1.52 9.88
C LEU A 71 11.18 -1.29 9.59
N PRO A 72 11.56 -0.93 8.34
CA PRO A 72 12.97 -0.72 7.97
C PRO A 72 13.70 0.37 8.78
N ASP A 73 12.97 1.32 9.36
CA ASP A 73 13.51 2.37 10.23
C ASP A 73 13.80 1.88 11.67
N GLY A 74 13.54 0.60 11.96
CA GLY A 74 13.71 -0.02 13.27
C GLY A 74 12.54 0.23 14.23
N SER A 75 11.50 0.96 13.81
CA SER A 75 10.29 1.11 14.61
C SER A 75 9.55 -0.23 14.67
N ARG A 76 9.00 -0.53 15.85
CA ARG A 76 8.34 -1.79 16.13
C ARG A 76 6.93 -1.56 16.65
N TYR A 77 6.03 -2.45 16.25
CA TYR A 77 4.61 -2.40 16.57
C TYR A 77 4.10 -3.78 17.02
N THR A 78 3.04 -3.76 17.81
CA THR A 78 2.29 -4.96 18.18
C THR A 78 0.80 -4.76 17.90
N ALA A 79 0.07 -5.85 17.68
CA ALA A 79 -1.35 -5.82 17.44
C ALA A 79 -2.12 -5.23 18.63
N SER A 80 -3.16 -4.45 18.34
CA SER A 80 -4.04 -3.84 19.34
C SER A 80 -5.47 -4.35 19.16
N ALA A 81 -6.07 -4.84 20.24
CA ALA A 81 -7.48 -5.21 20.26
C ALA A 81 -8.41 -3.99 20.27
N GLN A 82 -7.90 -2.82 20.67
CA GLN A 82 -8.62 -1.55 20.64
C GLN A 82 -8.21 -0.73 19.42
N PRO A 83 -9.12 0.02 18.80
CA PRO A 83 -8.77 0.93 17.72
C PRO A 83 -7.68 1.92 18.13
N SER A 84 -6.66 2.05 17.30
CA SER A 84 -5.54 2.96 17.48
C SER A 84 -5.42 3.91 16.27
N LYS A 85 -4.50 4.86 16.35
CA LYS A 85 -4.19 5.79 15.24
C LYS A 85 -3.20 5.22 14.23
N TRP A 86 -2.92 3.91 14.29
CA TRP A 86 -2.02 3.22 13.37
C TRP A 86 -2.68 1.95 12.83
N LEU A 87 -2.61 1.75 11.52
CA LEU A 87 -3.07 0.53 10.87
C LEU A 87 -1.90 -0.21 10.26
N HIS A 88 -1.72 -1.47 10.62
CA HIS A 88 -0.87 -2.36 9.88
C HIS A 88 -1.67 -3.00 8.74
N ALA A 89 -1.24 -2.77 7.51
CA ALA A 89 -1.85 -3.32 6.31
C ALA A 89 -0.85 -4.22 5.58
N ARG A 90 -1.31 -5.42 5.22
CA ARG A 90 -0.51 -6.46 4.55
C ARG A 90 -1.13 -6.83 3.22
N TRP A 91 -0.31 -6.84 2.18
CA TRP A 91 -0.65 -7.35 0.85
C TRP A 91 0.22 -8.56 0.54
N THR A 92 -0.42 -9.68 0.22
CA THR A 92 0.27 -10.89 -0.25
C THR A 92 -0.06 -11.10 -1.71
N PHE A 93 0.86 -10.73 -2.60
CA PHE A 93 0.72 -10.91 -4.04
C PHE A 93 0.80 -12.39 -4.41
N ASP A 94 -0.05 -12.81 -5.33
CA ASP A 94 -0.01 -14.15 -5.88
C ASP A 94 1.09 -14.26 -6.94
N TYR A 95 1.46 -15.49 -7.28
CA TYR A 95 2.60 -15.75 -8.17
C TYR A 95 2.46 -15.06 -9.54
N ALA A 96 1.26 -15.03 -10.10
CA ALA A 96 1.01 -14.42 -11.40
C ALA A 96 0.91 -12.88 -11.35
N ASP A 97 0.72 -12.29 -10.17
CA ASP A 97 0.49 -10.86 -10.03
C ASP A 97 1.73 -10.07 -10.47
N ALA A 98 1.56 -9.31 -11.56
CA ALA A 98 2.61 -8.55 -12.23
C ALA A 98 3.85 -9.37 -12.64
N ALA A 99 3.73 -10.69 -12.82
CA ALA A 99 4.88 -11.55 -13.13
C ALA A 99 5.62 -11.09 -14.39
N GLY A 100 6.94 -10.91 -14.29
CA GLY A 100 7.81 -10.44 -15.37
C GLY A 100 7.90 -8.92 -15.52
N GLU A 101 7.06 -8.16 -14.81
CA GLU A 101 7.13 -6.70 -14.82
C GLU A 101 8.31 -6.18 -14.01
N THR A 102 8.92 -5.10 -14.49
CA THR A 102 9.96 -4.37 -13.75
C THR A 102 9.32 -3.25 -12.95
N VAL A 103 9.37 -3.36 -11.63
CA VAL A 103 8.75 -2.44 -10.67
C VAL A 103 9.79 -1.45 -10.17
N ARG A 104 9.42 -0.16 -10.13
CA ARG A 104 10.21 0.93 -9.53
C ARG A 104 9.42 1.76 -8.53
N GLU A 105 8.10 1.60 -8.50
CA GLU A 105 7.26 2.29 -7.53
C GLU A 105 6.27 1.33 -6.90
N ILE A 106 5.99 1.59 -5.63
CA ILE A 106 4.87 1.01 -4.91
C ILE A 106 4.03 2.13 -4.32
N GLY A 107 2.72 1.96 -4.29
CA GLY A 107 1.83 2.97 -3.73
C GLY A 107 0.57 2.39 -3.12
N VAL A 108 0.09 3.01 -2.05
CA VAL A 108 -1.14 2.63 -1.36
C VAL A 108 -2.27 3.57 -1.76
N PHE A 109 -3.39 2.99 -2.19
CA PHE A 109 -4.62 3.69 -2.49
C PHE A 109 -5.69 3.31 -1.47
N ILE A 110 -6.48 4.31 -1.06
CA ILE A 110 -7.63 4.17 -0.17
C ILE A 110 -8.91 4.30 -0.99
N GLY A 111 -9.83 3.37 -0.83
CA GLY A 111 -11.11 3.41 -1.53
C GLY A 111 -10.97 3.07 -3.01
N GLY A 112 -11.79 3.72 -3.85
CA GLY A 112 -11.86 3.45 -5.28
C GLY A 112 -12.81 2.31 -5.67
N ALA A 113 -12.93 2.07 -6.97
CA ALA A 113 -13.84 1.10 -7.54
C ALA A 113 -13.21 0.43 -8.77
N MET A 114 -13.40 -0.88 -8.88
CA MET A 114 -12.99 -1.64 -10.06
C MET A 114 -14.12 -1.68 -11.10
N GLN A 115 -13.79 -1.98 -12.35
CA GLN A 115 -14.78 -2.15 -13.41
C GLN A 115 -15.81 -3.25 -13.08
N ALA A 116 -17.02 -3.09 -13.60
CA ALA A 116 -18.06 -4.10 -13.46
C ALA A 116 -17.77 -5.33 -14.34
N GLY A 117 -18.26 -6.50 -13.94
CA GLY A 117 -18.14 -7.74 -14.73
C GLY A 117 -16.81 -8.48 -14.59
N LEU A 118 -15.91 -8.01 -13.72
CA LEU A 118 -14.66 -8.71 -13.42
C LEU A 118 -14.91 -10.05 -12.69
N PRO A 119 -14.05 -11.06 -12.89
CA PRO A 119 -14.17 -12.36 -12.23
C PRO A 119 -14.38 -12.28 -10.71
N ALA A 120 -15.33 -13.07 -10.21
CA ALA A 120 -15.60 -13.17 -8.79
C ALA A 120 -14.36 -13.68 -8.03
N GLY A 121 -14.04 -13.06 -6.90
CA GLY A 121 -12.87 -13.43 -6.10
C GLY A 121 -11.54 -12.89 -6.62
N GLN A 122 -11.52 -12.16 -7.74
CA GLN A 122 -10.32 -11.44 -8.18
C GLN A 122 -9.85 -10.48 -7.07
N ARG A 123 -8.53 -10.44 -6.87
CA ARG A 123 -7.87 -9.61 -5.85
C ARG A 123 -6.81 -8.68 -6.44
N TYR A 124 -6.18 -9.08 -7.55
CA TYR A 124 -5.25 -8.26 -8.32
C TYR A 124 -5.95 -7.75 -9.58
N PHE A 125 -5.80 -6.47 -9.88
CA PHE A 125 -6.46 -5.77 -10.98
C PHE A 125 -5.42 -5.04 -11.80
N ASP A 126 -5.40 -5.26 -13.11
CA ASP A 126 -4.55 -4.47 -14.01
C ASP A 126 -4.99 -3.00 -13.95
N ALA A 127 -4.08 -2.06 -14.24
CA ALA A 127 -4.42 -0.63 -14.19
C ALA A 127 -5.65 -0.27 -15.04
N ALA A 128 -5.81 -0.95 -16.20
CA ALA A 128 -6.95 -0.77 -17.09
C ALA A 128 -8.29 -1.27 -16.51
N GLN A 129 -8.29 -2.08 -15.44
CA GLN A 129 -9.48 -2.60 -14.77
C GLN A 129 -9.96 -1.71 -13.62
N VAL A 130 -9.25 -0.62 -13.33
CA VAL A 130 -9.58 0.35 -12.28
C VAL A 130 -10.53 1.40 -12.87
N ALA A 131 -11.75 1.51 -12.34
CA ALA A 131 -12.73 2.49 -12.78
C ALA A 131 -12.59 3.83 -12.04
N GLN A 132 -12.32 3.76 -10.74
CA GLN A 132 -12.02 4.90 -9.88
C GLN A 132 -10.79 4.57 -9.06
N PRO A 133 -9.70 5.35 -9.15
CA PRO A 133 -8.43 5.01 -8.52
C PRO A 133 -8.46 5.09 -6.98
N GLY A 134 -9.41 5.83 -6.41
CA GLY A 134 -9.40 6.17 -4.99
C GLY A 134 -8.36 7.24 -4.66
N ASP A 135 -8.13 7.45 -3.37
CA ASP A 135 -7.21 8.46 -2.86
C ASP A 135 -5.81 7.87 -2.72
N PHE A 136 -4.81 8.54 -3.31
CA PHE A 136 -3.41 8.13 -3.22
C PHE A 136 -2.81 8.56 -1.88
N TYR A 137 -2.49 7.59 -1.03
CA TYR A 137 -2.13 7.85 0.36
C TYR A 137 -0.61 7.96 0.59
N THR A 138 0.16 7.01 0.08
CA THR A 138 1.63 7.01 0.20
C THR A 138 2.27 6.26 -0.96
N MET A 139 3.54 6.56 -1.24
CA MET A 139 4.35 5.88 -2.24
C MET A 139 5.81 5.76 -1.82
N GLU A 140 6.50 4.80 -2.40
CA GLU A 140 7.94 4.65 -2.33
C GLU A 140 8.48 4.39 -3.73
N ARG A 141 9.60 5.05 -4.06
CA ARG A 141 10.43 4.69 -5.20
C ARG A 141 11.47 3.69 -4.73
N VAL A 142 11.42 2.51 -5.30
CA VAL A 142 12.26 1.37 -4.91
C VAL A 142 13.30 1.09 -5.98
N VAL A 143 14.41 0.46 -5.59
CA VAL A 143 15.38 -0.07 -6.55
C VAL A 143 14.66 -1.04 -7.47
N ALA A 144 14.88 -0.90 -8.77
CA ALA A 144 14.21 -1.71 -9.78
C ALA A 144 14.35 -3.21 -9.48
N PHE A 145 13.22 -3.91 -9.47
CA PHE A 145 13.20 -5.37 -9.34
C PHE A 145 12.17 -5.98 -10.28
N VAL A 146 12.41 -7.21 -10.71
CA VAL A 146 11.47 -7.96 -11.54
C VAL A 146 10.57 -8.80 -10.65
N ARG A 147 9.25 -8.67 -10.83
CA ARG A 147 8.27 -9.51 -10.13
C ARG A 147 8.41 -10.96 -10.59
N SER A 148 8.84 -11.82 -9.66
CA SER A 148 9.02 -13.25 -9.93
C SER A 148 7.70 -14.02 -9.85
N ALA A 149 7.52 -14.96 -10.78
CA ALA A 149 6.44 -15.95 -10.75
C ALA A 149 6.72 -17.13 -9.81
N SER A 150 7.92 -17.22 -9.22
CA SER A 150 8.31 -18.33 -8.33
C SER A 150 8.13 -18.02 -6.84
N THR A 151 7.84 -16.77 -6.48
CA THR A 151 7.69 -16.33 -5.09
C THR A 151 6.44 -15.47 -4.90
N ARG A 152 5.76 -15.68 -3.77
CA ARG A 152 4.73 -14.75 -3.28
C ARG A 152 5.40 -13.64 -2.52
N GLN A 153 5.23 -12.42 -2.99
CA GLN A 153 5.77 -11.25 -2.32
C GLN A 153 4.75 -10.72 -1.31
N VAL A 154 5.22 -10.48 -0.10
CA VAL A 154 4.45 -9.83 0.96
C VAL A 154 4.99 -8.42 1.10
N GLN A 155 4.11 -7.44 1.05
CA GLN A 155 4.41 -6.06 1.39
C GLN A 155 3.55 -5.63 2.58
N GLU A 156 4.17 -4.94 3.52
CA GLU A 156 3.55 -4.48 4.76
C GLU A 156 3.84 -3.00 4.97
N PHE A 157 2.85 -2.29 5.50
CA PHE A 157 2.96 -0.89 5.89
C PHE A 157 2.26 -0.68 7.24
N VAL A 158 2.79 0.22 8.06
CA VAL A 158 2.04 0.82 9.16
C VAL A 158 1.65 2.23 8.75
N LEU A 159 0.35 2.46 8.56
CA LEU A 159 -0.23 3.73 8.13
C LEU A 159 -0.58 4.58 9.37
N PRO A 160 0.04 5.76 9.56
CA PRO A 160 -0.29 6.67 10.66
C PRO A 160 -1.41 7.65 10.27
N PHE A 161 -2.32 7.90 11.21
CA PHE A 161 -3.37 8.93 11.13
C PHE A 161 -3.21 9.88 12.29
#